data_AF-A0A7Y3KQG2-F1
#
_entry.id   AF-A0A7Y3KQG2-F1
#
_cell.length_a   1.000
_cell.length_b   1.000
_cell.length_c   1.000
_cell.angle_alpha   90.00
_cell.angle_beta   90.00
_cell.angle_gamma   90.00
#
_symmetry.space_group_name_H-M   'P 1'
#
loop_
_entity.id
_entity.type
_entity.pdbx_description
1 polymer ?
#
loop_
_entity_poly.entity_id
_entity_poly.type
_entity_poly.pdbx_seq_one_letter_code
_entity_poly.pdbx_strand_id
1 'polypeptide(L)'
;MNDVAQRAVAAGFLHALQTTPALFDQWMKTAKDDTAAIGALVARTLGLAQVPNADDLHAMAHYVDSSLQEQVRSVQAANPSAPNHVGFIVAMQAS
;
A
#
# COMPACT_ATOMS: atom_id res chain seq x y z
N MET A 1 -9.21 14.15 7.88
CA MET A 1 -9.45 13.80 6.45
C MET A 1 -10.47 12.68 6.42
N ASN A 2 -11.37 12.67 5.43
CA ASN A 2 -12.45 11.67 5.34
C ASN A 2 -11.89 10.34 4.81
N ASP A 3 -12.33 9.20 5.35
CA ASP A 3 -11.89 7.83 5.04
C ASP A 3 -11.84 7.53 3.51
N VAL A 4 -12.75 8.15 2.74
CA VAL A 4 -12.79 8.07 1.27
C VAL A 4 -11.53 8.63 0.60
N ALA A 5 -10.97 9.73 1.10
CA ALA A 5 -9.77 10.34 0.52
C ALA A 5 -8.53 9.47 0.77
N GLN A 6 -8.45 8.84 1.95
CA GLN A 6 -7.36 7.94 2.31
C GLN A 6 -7.37 6.67 1.45
N ARG A 7 -8.56 6.10 1.19
CA ARG A 7 -8.71 4.98 0.25
C ARG A 7 -8.32 5.33 -1.18
N ALA A 8 -8.65 6.55 -1.65
CA ALA A 8 -8.27 6.99 -2.99
C ALA A 8 -6.75 7.12 -3.16
N VAL A 9 -6.05 7.63 -2.14
CA VAL A 9 -4.58 7.68 -2.09
C VAL A 9 -3.99 6.27 -2.12
N ALA A 10 -4.53 5.36 -1.31
CA ALA A 10 -4.09 3.95 -1.26
C ALA A 10 -4.25 3.24 -2.61
N ALA A 11 -5.43 3.34 -3.21
CA ALA A 11 -5.74 2.72 -4.51
C ALA A 11 -4.87 3.31 -5.63
N GLY A 12 -4.70 4.63 -5.66
CA GLY A 12 -3.84 5.30 -6.63
C GLY A 12 -2.39 4.83 -6.53
N PHE A 13 -1.86 4.72 -5.31
CA PHE A 13 -0.46 4.31 -5.12
C PHE A 13 -0.24 2.85 -5.50
N LEU A 14 -1.17 1.96 -5.15
CA LEU A 14 -1.13 0.56 -5.57
C LEU A 14 -1.18 0.41 -7.10
N HIS A 15 -2.04 1.19 -7.77
CA HIS A 15 -2.11 1.19 -9.23
C HIS A 15 -0.79 1.65 -9.86
N ALA A 16 -0.16 2.69 -9.30
CA ALA A 16 1.14 3.15 -9.77
C ALA A 16 2.25 2.08 -9.57
N LEU A 17 2.23 1.34 -8.45
CA LEU A 17 3.15 0.23 -8.20
C LEU A 17 2.98 -0.91 -9.21
N GLN A 18 1.74 -1.25 -9.56
CA GLN A 18 1.43 -2.31 -10.54
C GLN A 18 1.88 -1.96 -11.96
N THR A 19 1.85 -0.66 -12.30
CA THR A 19 2.14 -0.17 -13.66
C THR A 19 3.59 0.28 -13.84
N THR A 20 4.34 0.49 -12.75
CA THR A 20 5.70 1.06 -12.79
C THR A 20 6.70 0.18 -12.03
N PRO A 21 7.43 -0.72 -12.71
CA PRO A 21 8.40 -1.62 -12.06
C PRO A 21 9.50 -0.89 -11.27
N ALA A 22 10.00 0.24 -11.80
CA ALA A 22 11.01 1.04 -11.11
C ALA A 22 10.50 1.66 -9.79
N LEU A 23 9.20 1.94 -9.69
CA LEU A 23 8.60 2.43 -8.46
C LEU A 23 8.53 1.31 -7.41
N PHE A 24 8.23 0.08 -7.84
CA PHE A 24 8.26 -1.08 -6.96
C PHE A 24 9.65 -1.34 -6.38
N ASP A 25 10.69 -1.26 -7.21
CA ASP A 25 12.08 -1.38 -6.74
C ASP A 25 12.46 -0.29 -5.74
N GLN A 26 12.02 0.94 -5.97
CA GLN A 26 12.23 2.05 -5.03
C GLN A 26 11.46 1.80 -3.73
N TRP A 27 10.20 1.40 -3.81
CA TRP A 27 9.40 1.04 -2.65
C TRP A 27 10.07 -0.05 -1.82
N MET A 28 10.59 -1.11 -2.44
CA MET A 28 11.28 -2.21 -1.76
C MET A 28 12.56 -1.78 -1.05
N LYS A 29 13.24 -0.74 -1.55
CA LYS A 29 14.46 -0.18 -0.95
C LYS A 29 14.19 0.87 0.13
N THR A 30 12.98 1.44 0.15
CA THR A 30 12.58 2.38 1.21
C THR A 30 12.43 1.64 2.54
N ALA A 31 13.13 2.12 3.57
CA ALA A 31 13.01 1.64 4.93
C ALA A 31 11.55 1.80 5.43
N LYS A 32 10.95 0.73 5.95
CA LYS A 32 9.51 0.69 6.26
C LYS A 32 9.14 1.35 7.58
N ASP A 33 10.15 1.53 8.43
CA ASP A 33 10.12 2.32 9.66
C ASP A 33 10.25 3.83 9.40
N ASP A 34 10.75 4.25 8.24
CA ASP A 34 10.82 5.65 7.84
C ASP A 34 9.51 6.12 7.18
N THR A 35 8.56 6.50 8.03
CA THR A 35 7.24 7.02 7.60
C THR A 35 7.36 8.30 6.76
N ALA A 36 8.38 9.12 6.96
CA ALA A 36 8.60 10.32 6.15
C ALA A 36 9.05 9.97 4.74
N ALA A 37 9.97 9.01 4.59
CA ALA A 37 10.39 8.52 3.28
C ALA A 37 9.26 7.80 2.53
N ILE A 38 8.44 7.01 3.23
CA ILE A 38 7.25 6.37 2.65
C ILE A 38 6.23 7.43 2.20
N GLY A 39 5.90 8.39 3.07
CA GLY A 39 4.99 9.48 2.74
C GLY A 39 5.47 10.29 1.53
N ALA A 40 6.76 10.64 1.49
CA ALA A 40 7.33 11.39 0.36
C ALA A 40 7.26 10.60 -0.96
N LEU A 41 7.49 9.29 -0.91
CA LEU A 41 7.38 8.41 -2.08
C LEU A 41 5.93 8.36 -2.59
N VAL A 42 4.95 8.23 -1.70
CA VAL A 42 3.52 8.25 -2.05
C VAL A 42 3.11 9.61 -2.64
N ALA A 43 3.49 10.71 -1.97
CA ALA A 43 3.16 12.06 -2.42
C ALA A 43 3.72 12.35 -3.81
N ARG A 44 5.00 12.02 -4.05
CA ARG A 44 5.66 12.15 -5.35
C ARG A 44 4.95 11.32 -6.42
N THR A 45 4.60 10.09 -6.10
CA THR A 45 3.99 9.16 -7.07
C THR A 45 2.62 9.65 -7.53
N LEU A 46 1.86 10.25 -6.62
CA LEU A 46 0.49 10.69 -6.86
C LEU A 46 0.35 12.19 -7.16
N GLY A 47 1.46 12.94 -7.14
CA GLY A 47 1.43 14.39 -7.31
C GLY A 47 0.68 15.12 -6.19
N LEU A 48 0.69 14.59 -4.97
CA LEU A 48 -0.01 15.21 -3.84
C LEU A 48 0.73 16.47 -3.39
N ALA A 49 -0.02 17.55 -3.15
CA ALA A 49 0.52 18.80 -2.63
C ALA A 49 0.99 18.68 -1.17
N GLN A 50 0.51 17.69 -0.43
CA GLN A 50 0.87 17.42 0.96
C GLN A 50 1.37 15.98 1.09
N VAL A 51 2.39 15.82 1.93
CA VAL A 51 2.92 14.50 2.29
C VAL A 51 1.89 13.78 3.19
N PRO A 52 1.47 12.55 2.84
CA PRO A 52 0.61 11.73 3.70
C PRO A 52 1.20 11.60 5.10
N ASN A 53 0.39 11.80 6.12
CA ASN A 53 0.81 11.63 7.51
C ASN A 53 0.74 10.13 7.92
N ALA A 54 1.11 9.83 9.16
CA ALA A 54 1.11 8.45 9.66
C ALA A 54 -0.28 7.78 9.58
N ASP A 55 -1.37 8.52 9.84
CA ASP A 55 -2.73 7.98 9.76
C ASP A 55 -3.12 7.63 8.32
N ASP A 56 -2.73 8.47 7.35
CA ASP A 56 -2.95 8.22 5.93
C ASP A 56 -2.19 6.98 5.48
N LEU A 57 -0.93 6.85 5.91
CA LEU A 57 -0.09 5.70 5.62
C LEU A 57 -0.66 4.42 6.27
N HIS A 58 -1.18 4.50 7.48
CA HIS A 58 -1.84 3.38 8.16
C HIS A 58 -3.13 2.95 7.42
N ALA A 59 -3.94 3.91 6.99
CA ALA A 59 -5.12 3.64 6.17
C ALA A 59 -4.75 3.01 4.82
N MET A 60 -3.63 3.41 4.22
CA MET A 60 -3.09 2.76 3.03
C MET A 60 -2.73 1.30 3.29
N ALA A 61 -2.01 1.01 4.38
CA ALA A 61 -1.64 -0.36 4.75
C ALA A 61 -2.89 -1.24 4.96
N HIS A 62 -3.91 -0.72 5.65
CA HIS A 62 -5.18 -1.42 5.83
C HIS A 62 -5.92 -1.68 4.51
N TYR A 63 -5.96 -0.71 3.60
CA TYR A 63 -6.59 -0.88 2.30
C TYR A 63 -5.88 -1.92 1.43
N VAL A 64 -4.54 -1.92 1.45
CA VAL A 64 -3.70 -2.92 0.77
C VAL A 64 -3.98 -4.31 1.31
N ASP A 65 -3.97 -4.48 2.64
CA ASP A 65 -4.24 -5.77 3.27
C ASP A 65 -5.66 -6.27 2.94
N SER A 66 -6.66 -5.39 3.00
CA SER A 66 -8.03 -5.76 2.61
C SER A 66 -8.14 -6.16 1.14
N SER A 67 -7.46 -5.46 0.24
CA SER A 67 -7.46 -5.76 -1.20
C SER A 67 -6.75 -7.09 -1.49
N LEU A 68 -5.65 -7.37 -0.79
CA LEU A 68 -4.94 -8.65 -0.89
C LEU A 68 -5.78 -9.79 -0.33
N GLN A 69 -6.46 -9.60 0.79
CA GLN A 69 -7.38 -10.60 1.33
C GLN A 69 -8.52 -10.91 0.35
N GLU A 70 -9.06 -9.90 -0.34
CA GLU A 70 -10.07 -10.10 -1.38
C GLU A 70 -9.52 -10.87 -2.59
N GLN A 71 -8.31 -10.52 -3.06
CA GLN A 71 -7.65 -11.26 -4.13
C GLN A 71 -7.32 -12.70 -3.72
N VAL A 72 -6.86 -12.94 -2.49
CA VAL A 72 -6.60 -14.28 -1.96
C VAL A 72 -7.89 -15.10 -1.95
N ARG A 73 -9.03 -14.52 -1.51
CA ARG A 73 -10.33 -15.20 -1.57
C ARG A 73 -10.73 -15.54 -3.01
N SER A 74 -10.51 -14.62 -3.95
CA SER A 74 -10.78 -14.85 -5.38
C SER A 74 -9.94 -15.99 -5.95
N VAL A 75 -8.64 -16.00 -5.65
CA VAL A 75 -7.71 -17.05 -6.08
C VAL A 75 -8.05 -18.39 -5.43
N GLN A 76 -8.42 -18.43 -4.14
CA GLN A 76 -8.87 -19.64 -3.46
C GLN A 76 -10.17 -20.20 -4.07
N ALA A 77 -11.11 -19.33 -4.43
CA ALA A 77 -12.34 -19.73 -5.10
C ALA A 77 -12.08 -20.32 -6.50
N ALA A 78 -11.10 -19.77 -7.22
CA ALA A 78 -10.70 -20.26 -8.54
C ALA A 78 -9.77 -21.49 -8.49
N ASN A 79 -8.96 -21.62 -7.44
CA ASN A 79 -8.01 -22.70 -7.23
C ASN A 79 -7.81 -22.96 -5.72
N PRO A 80 -8.53 -23.93 -5.14
CA PRO A 80 -8.48 -24.23 -3.71
C PRO A 80 -7.11 -24.72 -3.21
N SER A 81 -6.20 -25.07 -4.13
CA SER A 81 -4.84 -25.53 -3.81
C SER A 81 -3.80 -24.40 -3.81
N ALA A 82 -4.21 -23.15 -4.05
CA ALA A 82 -3.30 -22.01 -4.10
C ALA A 82 -2.80 -21.60 -2.69
N PRO A 83 -1.53 -21.19 -2.56
CA PRO A 83 -0.97 -20.72 -1.29
C PRO A 83 -1.78 -19.59 -0.65
N ASN A 84 -2.01 -19.71 0.65
CA ASN A 84 -3.03 -18.97 1.40
C ASN A 84 -2.54 -17.64 1.97
N HIS A 85 -1.24 -17.35 1.85
CA HIS A 85 -0.58 -16.21 2.50
C HIS A 85 0.33 -15.49 1.50
N VAL A 86 -0.24 -14.54 0.76
CA VAL A 86 0.55 -13.48 0.10
C VAL A 86 0.35 -12.21 0.94
N GLY A 87 1.07 -12.13 2.06
CA GLY A 87 1.00 -10.98 2.96
C GLY A 87 1.93 -9.86 2.50
N PHE A 88 1.43 -8.64 2.40
CA PHE A 88 2.24 -7.44 2.21
C PHE A 88 2.48 -6.80 3.58
N ILE A 89 3.65 -7.03 4.16
CA ILE A 89 3.99 -6.49 5.48
C ILE A 89 4.51 -5.06 5.30
N VAL A 90 3.68 -4.07 5.66
CA VAL A 90 4.16 -2.72 5.96
C VAL A 90 4.27 -2.60 7.47
N ALA A 91 5.48 -2.84 7.99
CA ALA A 91 5.76 -2.67 9.41
C ALA A 91 5.91 -1.17 9.73
N MET A 92 4.80 -0.48 9.97
CA MET A 92 4.82 0.80 10.69
C MET A 92 4.77 0.48 12.18
N GLN A 93 5.91 0.54 12.86
CA GLN A 93 5.91 0.54 14.32
C GLN A 93 5.28 1.85 14.80
N ALA A 94 4.20 1.72 15.58
CA ALA A 94 3.70 2.81 16.39
C ALA A 94 4.73 3.08 17.50
N SER A 95 5.37 4.24 17.45
CA SER A 95 6.17 4.82 18.53
C SER A 95 5.40 5.97 19.16
#